data_AF-A0AAN5CSS4-F1
#
_entry.id   AF-A0AAN5CSS4-F1
#
_cell.length_a   1.000
_cell.length_b   1.000
_cell.length_c   1.000
_cell.angle_alpha   90.00
_cell.angle_beta   90.00
_cell.angle_gamma   90.00
#
_symmetry.space_group_name_H-M   'P 1'
#
loop_
_entity.id
_entity.type
_entity.pdbx_description
1 polymer ?
#
loop_
_entity_poly.entity_id
_entity_poly.type
_entity_poly.pdbx_seq_one_letter_code
_entity_poly.pdbx_strand_id
1 'polypeptide(L)'
;MLLLLCFGLLFVGVNAEAKEPMERQCLCKTEFQPCLVGWEPLAEDCGKKCSQHVTKMGGSFEKVRACVMAEKARFYKGVACVHREFGKVCADEPGAEVPRRFPETLELAAVREVTRQLTNAGLLSEATKMFSAPARKAIACGKDCAKQTKCYKIKCSLKLPSDNDIIKTVIKCGQEVGVDEPVAKKFCGCLVDAGIEQLKPFCPKIVFTPEP
;
A
#
# COMPACT_ATOMS: atom_id res chain seq x y z
N MET A 1 -6.73 -4.24 5.25
CA MET A 1 -5.53 -4.93 4.73
C MET A 1 -5.32 -4.80 3.23
N LEU A 2 -6.31 -4.41 2.41
CA LEU A 2 -6.05 -3.96 1.03
C LEU A 2 -5.20 -2.67 1.01
N LEU A 3 -5.53 -1.73 1.90
CA LEU A 3 -4.66 -0.60 2.27
C LEU A 3 -3.34 -1.06 2.92
N LEU A 4 -3.34 -2.09 3.77
CA LEU A 4 -2.08 -2.63 4.37
C LEU A 4 -1.22 -3.45 3.39
N LEU A 5 -1.79 -3.98 2.30
CA LEU A 5 -1.08 -4.64 1.21
C LEU A 5 -0.51 -3.60 0.23
N CYS A 6 -1.19 -2.46 0.05
CA CYS A 6 -0.60 -1.27 -0.56
C CYS A 6 0.50 -0.64 0.32
N PHE A 7 0.36 -0.69 1.65
CA PHE A 7 1.32 -0.11 2.61
C PHE A 7 2.49 -1.02 2.98
N GLY A 8 2.35 -2.35 2.88
CA GLY A 8 3.44 -3.30 3.17
C GLY A 8 4.68 -3.08 2.31
N LEU A 9 4.52 -2.35 1.20
CA LEU A 9 5.57 -1.90 0.30
C LEU A 9 6.39 -0.71 0.81
N LEU A 10 5.97 -0.03 1.88
CA LEU A 10 6.48 1.30 2.18
C LEU A 10 7.42 1.40 3.39
N PHE A 11 7.68 0.38 4.20
CA PHE A 11 8.23 0.61 5.57
C PHE A 11 9.75 0.80 5.81
N VAL A 12 10.34 1.99 6.05
CA VAL A 12 11.15 2.41 7.24
C VAL A 12 11.87 3.78 7.00
N GLY A 13 11.71 4.75 7.92
CA GLY A 13 12.82 5.64 8.37
C GLY A 13 12.58 7.16 8.40
N VAL A 14 12.69 7.78 9.58
CA VAL A 14 12.60 9.22 9.87
C VAL A 14 13.86 9.97 9.41
N ASN A 15 13.73 11.16 8.77
CA ASN A 15 14.40 12.41 9.19
C ASN A 15 14.07 13.65 8.34
N ALA A 16 14.28 14.78 9.03
CA ALA A 16 14.14 16.20 8.74
C ALA A 16 14.23 16.72 7.29
N GLU A 17 13.45 17.78 7.08
CA GLU A 17 13.32 18.66 5.90
C GLU A 17 14.68 19.26 5.47
N ALA A 18 15.39 18.54 4.60
CA ALA A 18 16.38 19.13 3.70
C ALA A 18 15.70 19.44 2.36
N LYS A 19 16.08 20.55 1.70
CA LYS A 19 15.63 20.85 0.32
C LYS A 19 15.81 19.59 -0.53
N GLU A 20 14.71 19.07 -1.07
CA GLU A 20 14.73 17.83 -1.83
C GLU A 20 15.66 17.99 -3.04
N PRO A 21 16.70 17.16 -3.19
CA PRO A 21 17.58 17.24 -4.35
C PRO A 21 16.75 16.98 -5.61
N MET A 22 16.99 17.74 -6.68
CA MET A 22 16.32 17.51 -7.96
C MET A 22 16.92 16.26 -8.62
N GLU A 23 16.07 15.48 -9.28
CA GLU A 23 16.46 14.31 -10.05
C GLU A 23 15.79 14.36 -11.42
N ARG A 24 16.43 13.75 -12.43
CA ARG A 24 15.84 13.61 -13.75
C ARG A 24 14.47 12.93 -13.66
N GLN A 25 13.50 13.45 -14.39
CA GLN A 25 12.19 12.83 -14.51
C GLN A 25 12.26 11.55 -15.35
N CYS A 26 11.55 10.51 -14.92
CA CYS A 26 11.46 9.26 -15.68
C CYS A 26 10.77 9.44 -17.02
N LEU A 27 11.27 8.74 -18.04
CA LEU A 27 10.62 8.65 -19.34
C LEU A 27 9.44 7.67 -19.29
N CYS A 28 8.32 8.06 -19.88
CA CYS A 28 7.10 7.27 -19.85
C CYS A 28 7.29 5.89 -20.49
N LYS A 29 7.83 5.85 -21.71
CA LYS A 29 7.87 4.62 -22.52
C LYS A 29 8.96 3.64 -22.10
N THR A 30 10.14 4.15 -21.76
CA THR A 30 11.33 3.31 -21.56
C THR A 30 11.59 2.96 -20.10
N GLU A 31 11.04 3.72 -19.15
CA GLU A 31 11.38 3.58 -17.74
C GLU A 31 10.14 3.35 -16.88
N PHE A 32 9.14 4.22 -16.98
CA PHE A 32 7.97 4.16 -16.09
C PHE A 32 7.01 3.02 -16.47
N GLN A 33 6.52 2.97 -17.72
CA GLN A 33 5.57 1.95 -18.15
C GLN A 33 6.09 0.51 -17.98
N PRO A 34 7.35 0.19 -18.35
CA PRO A 34 7.88 -1.17 -18.15
C PRO A 34 8.01 -1.57 -16.68
N CYS A 35 8.10 -0.61 -15.76
CA CYS A 35 8.09 -0.87 -14.33
C CYS A 35 6.69 -1.33 -13.86
N LEU A 36 5.62 -0.74 -14.37
CA LEU A 36 4.25 -1.05 -13.95
C LEU A 36 3.77 -2.44 -14.39
N VAL A 37 4.35 -2.99 -15.46
CA VAL A 37 3.97 -4.30 -15.99
C VAL A 37 4.56 -5.41 -15.12
N GLY A 38 3.76 -6.42 -14.79
CA GLY A 38 4.23 -7.63 -14.09
C GLY A 38 4.26 -7.53 -12.57
N TRP A 39 3.58 -6.55 -11.96
CA TRP A 39 3.44 -6.47 -10.51
C TRP A 39 2.65 -7.65 -9.92
N GLU A 40 1.71 -8.24 -10.67
CA GLU A 40 0.90 -9.36 -10.21
C GLU A 40 1.70 -10.65 -9.99
N PRO A 41 2.45 -11.18 -10.98
CA PRO A 41 3.33 -12.33 -10.76
C PRO A 41 4.31 -12.11 -9.60
N LEU A 42 4.87 -10.90 -9.50
CA LEU A 42 5.74 -10.52 -8.40
C LEU A 42 5.01 -10.60 -7.05
N ALA A 43 3.81 -10.01 -6.95
CA ALA A 43 3.04 -10.02 -5.72
C ALA A 43 2.69 -11.46 -5.29
N GLU A 44 2.38 -12.33 -6.25
CA GLU A 44 2.14 -13.75 -5.99
C GLU A 44 3.41 -14.46 -5.48
N ASP A 45 4.54 -14.27 -6.14
CA ASP A 45 5.81 -14.86 -5.75
C ASP A 45 6.30 -14.35 -4.38
N CYS A 46 6.14 -13.06 -4.11
CA CYS A 46 6.40 -12.46 -2.81
C CYS A 46 5.49 -13.06 -1.74
N GLY A 47 4.20 -13.20 -2.05
CA GLY A 47 3.23 -13.84 -1.15
C GLY A 47 3.69 -15.25 -0.77
N LYS A 48 4.07 -16.08 -1.76
CA LYS A 48 4.57 -17.44 -1.52
C LYS A 48 5.82 -17.46 -0.66
N LYS A 49 6.81 -16.60 -0.96
CA LYS A 49 8.05 -16.47 -0.18
C LYS A 49 7.79 -16.06 1.28
N CYS A 50 6.79 -15.20 1.50
CA CYS A 50 6.45 -14.68 2.83
C CYS A 50 5.38 -15.50 3.56
N SER A 51 4.86 -16.57 2.93
CA SER A 51 3.74 -17.39 3.43
C SER A 51 3.96 -17.92 4.85
N GLN A 52 5.19 -18.26 5.22
CA GLN A 52 5.52 -18.71 6.58
C GLN A 52 5.10 -17.74 7.69
N HIS A 53 5.06 -16.43 7.41
CA HIS A 53 4.64 -15.44 8.39
C HIS A 53 3.12 -15.42 8.58
N VAL A 54 2.36 -15.76 7.53
CA VAL A 54 0.92 -16.00 7.60
C VAL A 54 0.63 -17.22 8.45
N THR A 55 1.35 -18.33 8.22
CA THR A 55 1.22 -19.56 9.02
C THR A 55 1.54 -19.33 10.49
N LYS A 56 2.57 -18.52 10.79
CA LYS A 56 2.93 -18.14 12.18
C LYS A 56 1.87 -17.29 12.89
N MET A 57 0.94 -16.69 12.15
CA MET A 57 -0.23 -16.00 12.69
C MET A 57 -1.46 -16.93 12.83
N GLY A 58 -1.31 -18.23 12.57
CA GLY A 58 -2.40 -19.21 12.56
C GLY A 58 -3.17 -19.27 11.23
N GLY A 59 -2.78 -18.48 10.23
CA GLY A 59 -3.49 -18.38 8.97
C GLY A 59 -3.08 -19.41 7.91
N SER A 60 -4.02 -19.74 7.03
CA SER A 60 -3.77 -20.46 5.79
C SER A 60 -3.42 -19.47 4.67
N PHE A 61 -2.22 -19.60 4.11
CA PHE A 61 -1.78 -18.76 3.00
C PHE A 61 -2.75 -18.81 1.80
N GLU A 62 -3.22 -20.00 1.43
CA GLU A 62 -4.16 -20.14 0.30
C GLU A 62 -5.50 -19.45 0.54
N LYS A 63 -6.05 -19.56 1.77
CA LYS A 63 -7.29 -18.86 2.11
C LYS A 63 -7.09 -17.34 2.14
N VAL A 64 -5.98 -16.85 2.73
CA VAL A 64 -5.65 -15.43 2.72
C VAL A 64 -5.47 -14.91 1.30
N ARG A 65 -4.78 -15.66 0.43
CA ARG A 65 -4.62 -15.36 -1.00
C ARG A 65 -5.98 -15.25 -1.69
N ALA A 66 -6.89 -16.18 -1.43
CA ALA A 66 -8.24 -16.14 -1.99
C ALA A 66 -9.00 -14.87 -1.57
N CYS A 67 -8.91 -14.46 -0.29
CA CYS A 67 -9.51 -13.21 0.19
C CYS A 67 -8.99 -11.99 -0.57
N VAL A 68 -7.68 -11.92 -0.81
CA VAL A 68 -7.06 -10.81 -1.55
C VAL A 68 -7.48 -10.81 -3.01
N MET A 69 -7.46 -11.98 -3.65
CA MET A 69 -7.82 -12.12 -5.07
C MET A 69 -9.29 -11.81 -5.34
N ALA A 70 -10.17 -11.99 -4.35
CA ALA A 70 -11.58 -11.61 -4.46
C ALA A 70 -11.77 -10.09 -4.68
N GLU A 71 -10.84 -9.26 -4.22
CA GLU A 71 -10.88 -7.80 -4.37
C GLU A 71 -10.08 -7.29 -5.58
N LYS A 72 -9.50 -8.19 -6.39
CA LYS A 72 -8.64 -7.84 -7.55
C LYS A 72 -9.28 -6.85 -8.50
N ALA A 73 -10.55 -7.07 -8.88
CA ALA A 73 -11.25 -6.16 -9.78
C ALA A 73 -11.40 -4.74 -9.20
N ARG A 74 -11.65 -4.65 -7.89
CA ARG A 74 -11.80 -3.38 -7.18
C ARG A 74 -10.47 -2.64 -7.09
N PHE A 75 -9.39 -3.38 -6.81
CA PHE A 75 -8.01 -2.86 -6.85
C PHE A 75 -7.68 -2.24 -8.22
N TYR A 76 -7.95 -2.94 -9.32
CA TYR A 76 -7.67 -2.42 -10.66
C TYR A 76 -8.43 -1.14 -11.00
N LYS A 77 -9.70 -1.06 -10.61
CA LYS A 77 -10.48 0.16 -10.75
C LYS A 77 -9.86 1.30 -9.93
N GLY A 78 -9.39 1.02 -8.72
CA GLY A 78 -8.74 2.01 -7.85
C GLY A 78 -7.45 2.54 -8.46
N VAL A 79 -6.61 1.65 -8.98
CA VAL A 79 -5.38 2.02 -9.71
C VAL A 79 -5.70 2.89 -10.93
N ALA A 80 -6.73 2.54 -11.70
CA ALA A 80 -7.16 3.34 -12.85
C ALA A 80 -7.64 4.74 -12.43
N CYS A 81 -8.37 4.86 -11.32
CA CYS A 81 -8.74 6.16 -10.74
C CYS A 81 -7.50 6.97 -10.35
N VAL A 82 -6.54 6.38 -9.63
CA VAL A 82 -5.31 7.09 -9.21
C VAL A 82 -4.52 7.59 -10.42
N HIS A 83 -4.36 6.76 -11.45
CA HIS A 83 -3.71 7.17 -12.69
C HIS A 83 -4.42 8.33 -13.38
N ARG A 84 -5.76 8.33 -13.37
CA ARG A 84 -6.57 9.42 -13.93
C ARG A 84 -6.38 10.72 -13.13
N GLU A 85 -6.40 10.65 -11.80
CA GLU A 85 -6.27 11.83 -10.93
C GLU A 85 -4.87 12.46 -11.00
N PHE A 86 -3.80 11.66 -11.08
CA PHE A 86 -2.44 12.18 -11.19
C PHE A 86 -2.06 12.63 -12.61
N GLY A 87 -2.80 12.17 -13.63
CA GLY A 87 -2.52 12.48 -15.02
C GLY A 87 -1.12 12.03 -15.44
N LYS A 88 -0.40 12.92 -16.15
CA LYS A 88 0.93 12.61 -16.69
C LYS A 88 2.04 12.88 -15.68
N VAL A 89 2.57 11.81 -15.11
CA VAL A 89 3.61 11.84 -14.05
C VAL A 89 5.04 11.61 -14.58
N CYS A 90 5.20 11.24 -15.85
CA CYS A 90 6.47 10.97 -16.52
C CYS A 90 6.67 11.91 -17.72
N ALA A 91 7.91 12.03 -18.19
CA ALA A 91 8.26 12.83 -19.36
C ALA A 91 8.18 11.99 -20.64
N ASP A 92 7.82 12.60 -21.78
CA ASP A 92 7.91 11.92 -23.07
C ASP A 92 9.33 11.97 -23.63
N GLU A 93 10.07 13.02 -23.30
CA GLU A 93 11.42 13.31 -23.78
C GLU A 93 12.36 13.63 -22.61
N PRO A 94 13.68 13.41 -22.75
CA PRO A 94 14.65 13.74 -21.71
C PRO A 94 14.74 15.25 -21.43
N GLY A 95 15.18 15.61 -20.22
CA GLY A 95 15.53 17.00 -19.88
C GLY A 95 14.70 17.62 -18.75
N ALA A 96 13.54 17.06 -18.42
CA ALA A 96 12.78 17.48 -17.26
C ALA A 96 13.44 16.99 -15.95
N GLU A 97 13.43 17.84 -14.93
CA GLU A 97 13.84 17.52 -13.56
C GLU A 97 12.67 17.71 -12.60
N VAL A 98 12.59 16.85 -11.59
CA VAL A 98 11.56 16.87 -10.56
C VAL A 98 12.20 16.65 -9.19
N PRO A 99 11.57 17.11 -8.10
CA PRO A 99 12.06 16.80 -6.76
C PRO A 99 12.20 15.29 -6.56
N ARG A 100 13.35 14.87 -6.02
CA ARG A 100 13.60 13.47 -5.72
C ARG A 100 12.64 13.00 -4.64
N ARG A 101 11.97 11.88 -4.91
CA ARG A 101 11.10 11.22 -3.93
C ARG A 101 11.87 10.16 -3.16
N PHE A 102 11.60 10.12 -1.86
CA PHE A 102 12.06 9.05 -0.98
C PHE A 102 10.86 8.19 -0.60
N PRO A 103 10.83 6.89 -0.93
CA PRO A 103 9.75 6.00 -0.54
C PRO A 103 9.38 6.08 0.96
N GLU A 104 10.38 6.39 1.79
CA GLU A 104 10.29 6.59 3.24
C GLU A 104 9.39 7.79 3.63
N THR A 105 9.33 8.84 2.81
CA THR A 105 8.48 10.02 3.08
C THR A 105 7.01 9.73 2.79
N LEU A 106 6.73 9.04 1.69
CA LEU A 106 5.40 8.57 1.33
C LEU A 106 4.86 7.59 2.37
N GLU A 107 5.70 6.66 2.84
CA GLU A 107 5.36 5.78 3.96
C GLU A 107 4.91 6.54 5.20
N LEU A 108 5.67 7.56 5.61
CA LEU A 108 5.40 8.31 6.81
C LEU A 108 4.05 9.03 6.71
N ALA A 109 3.76 9.64 5.55
CA ALA A 109 2.45 10.24 5.29
C ALA A 109 1.33 9.20 5.38
N ALA A 110 1.55 8.01 4.80
CA ALA A 110 0.62 6.90 4.84
C ALA A 110 0.34 6.46 6.30
N VAL A 111 1.38 6.19 7.09
CA VAL A 111 1.27 5.73 8.48
C VAL A 111 0.60 6.77 9.36
N ARG A 112 0.92 8.06 9.17
CA ARG A 112 0.26 9.17 9.87
C ARG A 112 -1.24 9.18 9.58
N GLU A 113 -1.62 8.99 8.33
CA GLU A 113 -3.02 8.97 7.93
C GLU A 113 -3.78 7.76 8.50
N VAL A 114 -3.20 6.55 8.44
CA VAL A 114 -3.81 5.36 9.08
C VAL A 114 -3.91 5.55 10.59
N THR A 115 -2.87 6.10 11.22
CA THR A 115 -2.86 6.39 12.67
C THR A 115 -3.95 7.41 13.02
N ARG A 116 -4.16 8.44 12.20
CA ARG A 116 -5.23 9.41 12.36
C ARG A 116 -6.60 8.73 12.30
N GLN A 117 -6.86 7.90 11.29
CA GLN A 117 -8.13 7.17 11.17
C GLN A 117 -8.36 6.21 12.35
N LEU A 118 -7.33 5.47 12.77
CA LEU A 118 -7.42 4.56 13.92
C LEU A 118 -7.65 5.31 15.23
N THR A 119 -7.01 6.47 15.42
CA THR A 119 -7.24 7.35 16.58
C THR A 119 -8.68 7.84 16.61
N ASN A 120 -9.19 8.34 15.47
CA ASN A 120 -10.56 8.83 15.35
C ASN A 120 -11.60 7.73 15.61
N ALA A 121 -11.29 6.48 15.23
CA ALA A 121 -12.13 5.32 15.50
C ALA A 121 -11.97 4.75 16.93
N GLY A 122 -11.04 5.27 17.73
CA GLY A 122 -10.74 4.73 19.07
C GLY A 122 -10.09 3.33 19.04
N LEU A 123 -9.42 2.96 17.95
CA LEU A 123 -8.86 1.62 17.70
C LEU A 123 -7.33 1.57 17.70
N LEU A 124 -6.65 2.68 17.97
CA LEU A 124 -5.20 2.78 17.87
C LEU A 124 -4.48 1.78 18.80
N SER A 125 -4.96 1.62 20.04
CA SER A 125 -4.40 0.68 21.01
C SER A 125 -4.52 -0.77 20.55
N GLU A 126 -5.67 -1.15 20.02
CA GLU A 126 -5.93 -2.49 19.50
C GLU A 126 -5.12 -2.78 18.23
N ALA A 127 -5.04 -1.81 17.31
CA ALA A 127 -4.25 -1.94 16.09
C ALA A 127 -2.75 -2.11 16.41
N THR A 128 -2.22 -1.38 17.38
CA THR A 128 -0.82 -1.50 17.81
C THR A 128 -0.51 -2.90 18.35
N LYS A 129 -1.45 -3.51 19.08
CA LYS A 129 -1.32 -4.90 19.57
C LYS A 129 -1.31 -5.93 18.42
N MET A 130 -1.90 -5.61 17.27
CA MET A 130 -1.90 -6.48 16.07
C MET A 130 -0.58 -6.46 15.31
N PHE A 131 0.27 -5.45 15.51
CA PHE A 131 1.65 -5.43 15.02
C PHE A 131 2.55 -6.36 15.86
N SER A 132 2.11 -7.60 16.01
CA SER A 132 2.84 -8.69 16.64
C SER A 132 4.12 -9.00 15.86
N ALA A 133 5.08 -9.69 16.48
CA ALA A 133 6.34 -10.03 15.83
C ALA A 133 6.15 -10.78 14.48
N PRO A 134 5.21 -11.73 14.33
CA PRO A 134 4.89 -12.33 13.03
C PRO A 134 4.39 -11.32 11.99
N ALA A 135 3.52 -10.38 12.37
CA ALA A 135 3.00 -9.36 11.46
C ALA A 135 4.13 -8.42 10.97
N ARG A 136 5.01 -7.98 11.87
CA ARG A 136 6.19 -7.17 11.51
C ARG A 136 7.12 -7.90 10.55
N LYS A 137 7.35 -9.20 10.78
CA LYS A 137 8.17 -10.03 9.89
C LYS A 137 7.53 -10.24 8.53
N ALA A 138 6.20 -10.40 8.47
CA ALA A 138 5.46 -10.46 7.20
C ALA A 138 5.65 -9.18 6.39
N ILE A 139 5.54 -8.02 7.04
CA ILE A 139 5.74 -6.70 6.42
C ILE A 139 7.18 -6.55 5.92
N ALA A 140 8.18 -6.88 6.76
CA ALA A 140 9.59 -6.80 6.38
C ALA A 140 9.90 -7.69 5.17
N CYS A 141 9.39 -8.93 5.15
CA CYS A 141 9.52 -9.83 4.01
C CYS A 141 8.91 -9.25 2.73
N GLY A 142 7.72 -8.65 2.83
CA GLY A 142 7.07 -7.95 1.71
C GLY A 142 7.93 -6.80 1.18
N LYS A 143 8.45 -5.94 2.06
CA LYS A 143 9.34 -4.84 1.68
C LYS A 143 10.58 -5.33 0.96
N ASP A 144 11.26 -6.33 1.51
CA ASP A 144 12.49 -6.85 0.92
C ASP A 144 12.25 -7.49 -0.44
N CYS A 145 11.07 -8.11 -0.62
CA CYS A 145 10.68 -8.63 -1.92
C CYS A 145 10.42 -7.50 -2.94
N ALA A 146 9.80 -6.41 -2.52
CA ALA A 146 9.53 -5.24 -3.36
C ALA A 146 10.79 -4.52 -3.83
N LYS A 147 11.83 -4.46 -2.98
CA LYS A 147 13.14 -3.92 -3.35
C LYS A 147 13.77 -4.64 -4.55
N GLN A 148 13.33 -5.86 -4.84
CA GLN A 148 13.84 -6.61 -5.99
C GLN A 148 13.23 -6.16 -7.32
N THR A 149 12.16 -5.37 -7.30
CA THR A 149 11.52 -4.88 -8.52
C THR A 149 12.39 -3.92 -9.32
N LYS A 150 12.14 -3.89 -10.63
CA LYS A 150 12.72 -2.89 -11.52
C LYS A 150 12.28 -1.47 -11.13
N CYS A 151 11.04 -1.32 -10.64
CA CYS A 151 10.51 -0.04 -10.15
C CYS A 151 11.32 0.54 -8.99
N TYR A 152 11.67 -0.29 -8.01
CA TYR A 152 12.43 0.17 -6.85
C TYR A 152 13.87 0.59 -7.22
N LYS A 153 14.39 0.03 -8.32
CA LYS A 153 15.77 0.24 -8.79
C LYS A 153 15.88 1.33 -9.86
N ILE A 154 14.78 2.01 -10.21
CA ILE A 154 14.79 3.06 -11.22
C ILE A 154 15.59 4.26 -10.71
N LYS A 155 16.38 4.89 -11.60
CA LYS A 155 17.26 6.03 -11.27
C LYS A 155 16.72 7.32 -11.87
N CYS A 156 15.47 7.61 -11.53
CA CYS A 156 14.73 8.81 -11.92
C CYS A 156 13.52 8.98 -11.00
N SER A 157 12.95 10.18 -10.98
CA SER A 157 11.77 10.50 -10.17
C SER A 157 10.54 10.80 -11.04
N LEU A 158 9.34 10.72 -10.45
CA LEU A 158 8.08 11.02 -11.10
C LEU A 158 7.53 12.37 -10.64
N LYS A 159 6.86 13.09 -11.54
CA LYS A 159 6.13 14.33 -11.24
C LYS A 159 4.82 13.98 -10.53
N LEU A 160 4.92 13.66 -9.25
CA LEU A 160 3.77 13.35 -8.40
C LEU A 160 3.37 14.56 -7.53
N PRO A 161 2.11 14.64 -7.06
CA PRO A 161 1.68 15.57 -6.01
C PRO A 161 2.32 15.27 -4.65
N SER A 162 2.19 16.15 -3.65
CA SER A 162 2.77 15.92 -2.31
C SER A 162 2.35 14.57 -1.72
N ASP A 163 3.15 13.99 -0.81
CA ASP A 163 2.81 12.67 -0.25
C ASP A 163 1.43 12.65 0.42
N ASN A 164 1.04 13.73 1.09
CA ASN A 164 -0.30 13.87 1.67
C ASN A 164 -1.39 13.84 0.58
N ASP A 165 -1.17 14.52 -0.55
CA ASP A 165 -2.13 14.53 -1.67
C ASP A 165 -2.20 13.17 -2.35
N ILE A 166 -1.07 12.44 -2.43
CA ILE A 166 -1.07 11.07 -2.92
C ILE A 166 -1.96 10.20 -2.05
N ILE A 167 -1.76 10.24 -0.74
CA ILE A 167 -2.54 9.43 0.21
C ILE A 167 -4.03 9.78 0.16
N LYS A 168 -4.37 11.07 0.15
CA LYS A 168 -5.76 11.53 0.00
C LYS A 168 -6.40 11.02 -1.30
N THR A 169 -5.66 11.11 -2.41
CA THR A 169 -6.13 10.64 -3.71
C THR A 169 -6.37 9.13 -3.70
N VAL A 170 -5.48 8.35 -3.09
CA VAL A 170 -5.63 6.90 -2.96
C VAL A 170 -6.87 6.56 -2.13
N ILE A 171 -7.12 7.26 -1.02
CA ILE A 171 -8.32 7.06 -0.19
C ILE A 171 -9.59 7.39 -0.97
N LYS A 172 -9.63 8.56 -1.61
CA LYS A 172 -10.74 9.00 -2.48
C LYS A 172 -11.05 7.97 -3.56
N CYS A 173 -10.02 7.51 -4.27
CA CYS A 173 -10.18 6.50 -5.32
C CYS A 173 -10.65 5.15 -4.76
N GLY A 174 -10.22 4.77 -3.56
CA GLY A 174 -10.73 3.59 -2.87
C GLY A 174 -12.23 3.68 -2.62
N GLN A 175 -12.69 4.82 -2.11
CA GLN A 175 -14.12 5.07 -1.87
C GLN A 175 -14.92 5.10 -3.18
N GLU A 176 -14.39 5.72 -4.25
CA GLU A 176 -15.04 5.76 -5.58
C GLU A 176 -15.29 4.35 -6.14
N VAL A 177 -14.40 3.40 -5.87
CA VAL A 177 -14.56 2.00 -6.29
C VAL A 177 -15.30 1.13 -5.26
N GLY A 178 -15.93 1.78 -4.28
CA GLY A 178 -16.78 1.18 -3.27
C GLY A 178 -16.00 0.41 -2.19
N VAL A 179 -14.74 0.75 -1.92
CA VAL A 179 -14.09 0.32 -0.67
C VAL A 179 -14.76 1.07 0.47
N ASP A 180 -15.88 0.52 0.92
CA ASP A 180 -16.72 1.02 1.98
C ASP A 180 -16.63 0.10 3.21
N GLU A 181 -17.32 0.49 4.28
CA GLU A 181 -17.30 -0.23 5.54
C GLU A 181 -17.76 -1.70 5.39
N PRO A 182 -18.89 -2.00 4.72
CA PRO A 182 -19.29 -3.38 4.45
C PRO A 182 -18.21 -4.21 3.76
N VAL A 183 -17.54 -3.66 2.75
CA VAL A 183 -16.48 -4.36 2.02
C VAL A 183 -15.27 -4.60 2.92
N ALA A 184 -14.86 -3.60 3.70
CA ALA A 184 -13.74 -3.76 4.62
C ALA A 184 -14.04 -4.78 5.74
N LYS A 185 -15.28 -4.79 6.27
CA LYS A 185 -15.75 -5.78 7.24
C LYS A 185 -15.78 -7.18 6.65
N LYS A 186 -16.33 -7.35 5.45
CA LYS A 186 -16.37 -8.63 4.72
C LYS A 186 -14.97 -9.16 4.47
N PHE A 187 -14.08 -8.31 3.98
CA PHE A 187 -12.69 -8.68 3.74
C PHE A 187 -11.97 -9.07 5.04
N CYS A 188 -12.19 -8.33 6.13
CA CYS A 188 -11.64 -8.69 7.44
C CYS A 188 -12.18 -10.03 7.95
N GLY A 189 -13.48 -10.30 7.80
CA GLY A 189 -14.10 -11.59 8.11
C GLY A 189 -13.45 -12.74 7.33
N CYS A 190 -13.21 -12.54 6.03
CA CYS A 190 -12.51 -13.53 5.21
C CYS A 190 -11.12 -13.88 5.78
N LEU A 191 -10.37 -12.89 6.28
CA LEU A 191 -9.07 -13.14 6.90
C LEU A 191 -9.16 -13.89 8.23
N VAL A 192 -10.21 -13.60 9.01
CA VAL A 192 -10.53 -14.36 10.23
C VAL A 192 -10.82 -15.82 9.88
N ASP A 193 -11.66 -16.07 8.87
CA ASP A 193 -12.00 -17.42 8.40
C ASP A 193 -10.80 -18.14 7.76
N ALA A 194 -9.82 -17.36 7.29
CA ALA A 194 -8.53 -17.84 6.84
C ALA A 194 -7.58 -18.23 7.99
N GLY A 195 -7.94 -17.98 9.26
CA GLY A 195 -7.18 -18.37 10.45
C GLY A 195 -6.44 -17.22 11.14
N ILE A 196 -6.58 -15.97 10.67
CA ILE A 196 -5.97 -14.79 11.32
C ILE A 196 -6.88 -14.32 12.46
N GLU A 197 -7.00 -15.15 13.50
CA GLU A 197 -7.99 -14.95 14.56
C GLU A 197 -7.81 -13.66 15.37
N GLN A 198 -6.59 -13.16 15.43
CA GLN A 198 -6.25 -11.88 16.05
C GLN A 198 -7.05 -10.70 15.45
N LEU A 199 -7.64 -10.83 14.26
CA LEU A 199 -8.51 -9.81 13.65
C LEU A 199 -9.96 -9.84 14.16
N LYS A 200 -10.42 -10.94 14.79
CA LYS A 200 -11.79 -11.10 15.31
C LYS A 200 -12.31 -9.89 16.11
N PRO A 201 -11.57 -9.33 17.09
CA PRO A 201 -12.06 -8.20 17.89
C PRO A 201 -12.08 -6.86 17.13
N PHE A 202 -11.44 -6.79 15.96
CA PHE A 202 -11.27 -5.56 15.17
C PHE A 202 -12.22 -5.48 13.99
N CYS A 203 -12.45 -6.60 13.29
CA CYS A 203 -13.34 -6.63 12.12
C CYS A 203 -14.70 -5.92 12.33
N PRO A 204 -15.44 -6.12 13.43
CA PRO A 204 -16.73 -5.43 13.61
C PRO A 204 -16.58 -3.92 13.87
N LYS A 205 -15.42 -3.47 14.36
CA LYS A 205 -15.14 -2.08 14.72
C LYS A 205 -14.63 -1.23 13.55
N ILE A 206 -14.35 -1.82 12.39
CA ILE A 206 -13.95 -1.07 11.19
C ILE A 206 -15.07 -0.09 10.85
N VAL A 207 -14.73 1.19 10.80
CA VAL A 207 -15.61 2.28 10.38
C VAL A 207 -14.83 3.19 9.45
N PHE A 208 -15.46 3.60 8.34
CA PHE A 208 -14.92 4.69 7.52
C PHE A 208 -15.63 5.97 7.95
N THR A 209 -14.94 6.84 8.68
CA THR A 209 -15.40 8.22 8.82
C THR A 209 -15.17 8.93 7.49
N PRO A 210 -16.21 9.40 6.79
CA PRO A 210 -16.00 10.36 5.71
C PRO A 210 -15.27 11.58 6.30
N GLU A 211 -14.26 12.09 5.60
CA GLU A 211 -13.73 13.40 5.95
C GLU A 211 -14.88 14.42 5.79
N PRO A 212 -15.10 15.31 6.77
CA PRO A 212 -16.04 16.42 6.61
C PRO A 212 -15.60 17.37 5.49
#